data_AF-A0A954WGV1-F1
#
_entry.id   AF-A0A954WGV1-F1
#
_cell.length_a   1.000
_cell.length_b   1.000
_cell.length_c   1.000
_cell.angle_alpha   90.00
_cell.angle_beta   90.00
_cell.angle_gamma   90.00
#
_symmetry.space_group_name_H-M   'P 1'
#
loop_
_entity.id
_entity.type
_entity.pdbx_description
1 polymer ?
#
loop_
_entity_poly.entity_id
_entity_poly.type
_entity_poly.pdbx_seq_one_letter_code
_entity_poly.pdbx_strand_id
1 'polypeptide(L)'
;QMALFDAVARSLDAPIHALLGTQVHQRTPLSWWNIDTSAADMAAECTLAKSLGYHAYKTKGRPWFDLDEQMTAASRVVPDWFKIDMDFNDTLLNAEQALPILRRLGENPRVAIFETPIPQSDIRGNQRICQATDVAVAMHYGDPSPEVAIKESVCDGFVVGGGASRLMKSGHTAASADLPFWLQLVGTGITAAWSLHFGGVLSHATWPAVNCHQLYTHTLLTKPIELNQGVAEVPTTPGLGYEIDWDVVKRFTVPKPARRPDPPRLIETTWTDGSKMYLANNGRVNFMLDAARFGKMPFYQPGADTRLVPNDNSARWRDLYQQARRGPVLLLD
;
A
#
# COMPACT_ATOMS: atom_id res chain seq x y z
N GLN A 1 19.43 -8.10 -9.14
CA GLN A 1 19.87 -8.17 -7.73
C GLN A 1 19.45 -9.47 -7.06
N MET A 2 18.15 -9.80 -6.94
CA MET A 2 17.68 -10.98 -6.19
C MET A 2 18.38 -12.28 -6.60
N ALA A 3 18.39 -12.61 -7.90
CA ALA A 3 19.08 -13.79 -8.42
C ALA A 3 20.60 -13.80 -8.18
N LEU A 4 21.26 -12.63 -8.15
CA LEU A 4 22.69 -12.54 -7.88
C LEU A 4 22.98 -12.82 -6.40
N PHE A 5 22.19 -12.25 -5.50
CA PHE A 5 22.29 -12.53 -4.07
C PHE A 5 21.98 -14.00 -3.77
N ASP A 6 20.94 -14.57 -4.38
CA ASP A 6 20.59 -15.99 -4.22
C ASP A 6 21.74 -16.90 -4.67
N ALA A 7 22.31 -16.66 -5.86
CA ALA A 7 23.44 -17.46 -6.37
C ALA A 7 24.68 -17.41 -5.45
N VAL A 8 25.06 -16.20 -4.98
CA VAL A 8 26.20 -16.04 -4.07
C VAL A 8 25.93 -16.71 -2.73
N ALA A 9 24.76 -16.46 -2.13
CA ALA A 9 24.36 -17.02 -0.85
C ALA A 9 24.34 -18.55 -0.88
N ARG A 10 23.78 -19.16 -1.94
CA ARG A 10 23.82 -20.62 -2.15
C ARG A 10 25.24 -21.17 -2.30
N SER A 11 26.12 -20.47 -3.01
CA SER A 11 27.52 -20.91 -3.15
C SER A 11 28.30 -20.91 -1.83
N LEU A 12 27.83 -20.15 -0.84
CA LEU A 12 28.41 -20.04 0.50
C LEU A 12 27.65 -20.87 1.55
N ASP A 13 26.66 -21.67 1.14
CA ASP A 13 25.76 -22.41 2.03
C ASP A 13 25.14 -21.52 3.12
N ALA A 14 24.79 -20.28 2.75
CA ALA A 14 24.33 -19.24 3.67
C ALA A 14 23.02 -18.60 3.19
N PRO A 15 22.15 -18.13 4.10
CA PRO A 15 20.98 -17.35 3.72
C PRO A 15 21.39 -15.95 3.21
N ILE A 16 20.55 -15.32 2.39
CA ILE A 16 20.83 -13.98 1.84
C ILE A 16 21.10 -12.94 2.93
N HIS A 17 20.40 -12.99 4.06
CA HIS A 17 20.59 -12.00 5.14
C HIS A 17 22.03 -12.00 5.68
N ALA A 18 22.74 -13.13 5.64
CA ALA A 18 24.15 -13.21 6.05
C ALA A 18 25.08 -12.39 5.14
N LEU A 19 24.67 -12.11 3.90
CA LEU A 19 25.40 -11.21 2.98
C LEU A 19 25.06 -9.73 3.23
N LEU A 20 23.92 -9.45 3.88
CA LEU A 20 23.41 -8.09 4.09
C LEU A 20 23.86 -7.51 5.43
N GLY A 21 23.99 -8.34 6.47
CA GLY A 21 24.43 -7.93 7.79
C GLY A 21 24.08 -8.94 8.88
N THR A 22 24.28 -8.53 10.12
CA THR A 22 23.90 -9.36 11.27
C THR A 22 22.39 -9.47 11.37
N GLN A 23 21.87 -10.69 11.52
CA GLN A 23 20.46 -10.90 11.80
C GLN A 23 20.12 -10.38 13.20
N VAL A 24 19.24 -9.37 13.26
CA VAL A 24 18.76 -8.76 14.50
C VAL A 24 17.31 -9.15 14.80
N HIS A 25 16.56 -9.60 13.79
CA HIS A 25 15.19 -10.09 13.91
C HIS A 25 15.06 -11.52 13.39
N GLN A 26 14.38 -12.38 14.14
CA GLN A 26 14.03 -13.74 13.70
C GLN A 26 12.77 -13.77 12.83
N ARG A 27 11.90 -12.77 13.01
CA ARG A 27 10.61 -12.66 12.33
C ARG A 27 10.38 -11.23 11.89
N THR A 28 9.65 -11.05 10.79
CA THR A 28 9.33 -9.73 10.24
C THR A 28 7.83 -9.51 10.22
N PRO A 29 7.33 -8.34 10.66
CA PRO A 29 5.90 -8.03 10.57
C PRO A 29 5.50 -7.80 9.11
N LEU A 30 4.31 -8.27 8.74
CA LEU A 30 3.79 -8.15 7.38
C LEU A 30 2.33 -7.72 7.37
N SER A 31 2.00 -6.79 6.47
CA SER A 31 0.65 -6.26 6.27
C SER A 31 -0.05 -6.94 5.10
N TRP A 32 -1.35 -7.20 5.26
CA TRP A 32 -2.22 -7.55 4.14
C TRP A 32 -2.54 -6.28 3.37
N TRP A 33 -2.01 -6.16 2.16
CA TRP A 33 -2.25 -5.00 1.32
C TRP A 33 -3.41 -5.24 0.36
N ASN A 34 -4.31 -4.27 0.27
CA ASN A 34 -5.30 -4.16 -0.81
C ASN A 34 -5.35 -2.72 -1.38
N ILE A 35 -5.90 -2.60 -2.58
CA ILE A 35 -6.20 -1.31 -3.22
C ILE A 35 -7.44 -0.66 -2.57
N ASP A 36 -7.81 0.55 -2.99
CA ASP A 36 -9.11 1.13 -2.64
C ASP A 36 -10.28 0.25 -3.13
N THR A 37 -11.19 -0.08 -2.22
CA THR A 37 -12.37 -0.93 -2.47
C THR A 37 -13.59 -0.42 -1.73
N SER A 38 -14.77 -0.98 -2.01
CA SER A 38 -15.98 -0.71 -1.23
C SER A 38 -15.81 -1.09 0.25
N ALA A 39 -16.70 -0.60 1.12
CA ALA A 39 -16.72 -0.97 2.53
C ALA A 39 -16.94 -2.49 2.73
N ALA A 40 -17.81 -3.09 1.93
CA ALA A 40 -18.08 -4.52 1.95
C ALA A 40 -16.83 -5.35 1.58
N ASP A 41 -16.15 -4.97 0.50
CA ASP A 41 -14.94 -5.66 0.05
C ASP A 41 -13.78 -5.47 1.04
N MET A 42 -13.64 -4.28 1.62
CA MET A 42 -12.62 -4.04 2.66
C MET A 42 -12.86 -4.94 3.89
N ALA A 43 -14.11 -5.12 4.33
CA ALA A 43 -14.44 -6.02 5.42
C ALA A 43 -14.18 -7.50 5.04
N ALA A 44 -14.48 -7.91 3.81
CA ALA A 44 -14.17 -9.25 3.33
C ALA A 44 -12.65 -9.52 3.33
N GLU A 45 -11.85 -8.56 2.87
CA GLU A 45 -10.40 -8.64 2.83
C GLU A 45 -9.77 -8.67 4.22
N CYS A 46 -10.27 -7.85 5.14
CA CYS A 46 -9.89 -7.90 6.56
C CYS A 46 -10.22 -9.27 7.20
N THR A 47 -11.36 -9.87 6.85
CA THR A 47 -11.74 -11.21 7.33
C THR A 47 -10.77 -12.27 6.82
N LEU A 48 -10.44 -12.22 5.52
CA LEU A 48 -9.50 -13.13 4.90
C LEU A 48 -8.08 -12.97 5.49
N ALA A 49 -7.59 -11.74 5.57
CA ALA A 49 -6.30 -11.39 6.16
C ALA A 49 -6.15 -12.00 7.57
N LYS A 50 -7.15 -11.78 8.44
CA LYS A 50 -7.19 -12.35 9.79
C LYS A 50 -7.13 -13.88 9.75
N SER A 51 -7.89 -14.52 8.87
CA SER A 51 -7.90 -15.99 8.75
C SER A 51 -6.57 -16.58 8.29
N LEU A 52 -5.76 -15.78 7.59
CA LEU A 52 -4.42 -16.13 7.11
C LEU A 52 -3.30 -15.70 8.08
N GLY A 53 -3.67 -15.30 9.31
CA GLY A 53 -2.70 -14.99 10.36
C GLY A 53 -2.14 -13.57 10.34
N TYR A 54 -2.68 -12.67 9.52
CA TYR A 54 -2.27 -11.26 9.51
C TYR A 54 -2.82 -10.50 10.71
N HIS A 55 -2.03 -9.56 11.23
CA HIS A 55 -2.44 -8.61 12.27
C HIS A 55 -2.56 -7.17 11.78
N ALA A 56 -2.16 -6.90 10.54
CA ALA A 56 -2.22 -5.59 9.93
C ALA A 56 -2.82 -5.68 8.53
N TYR A 57 -3.59 -4.66 8.17
CA TYR A 57 -4.16 -4.45 6.85
C TYR A 57 -3.82 -3.04 6.38
N LYS A 58 -3.33 -2.92 5.16
CA LYS A 58 -2.99 -1.64 4.55
C LYS A 58 -3.87 -1.40 3.33
N THR A 59 -4.56 -0.26 3.34
CA THR A 59 -5.49 0.15 2.28
C THR A 59 -5.23 1.58 1.85
N LYS A 60 -6.13 2.10 1.01
CA LYS A 60 -6.13 3.45 0.49
C LYS A 60 -7.29 4.26 1.08
N GLY A 61 -6.97 5.40 1.70
CA GLY A 61 -7.98 6.43 2.00
C GLY A 61 -8.27 7.20 0.72
N ARG A 62 -9.51 7.17 0.22
CA ARG A 62 -9.90 7.80 -1.05
C ARG A 62 -11.20 8.59 -0.95
N PRO A 63 -11.31 9.74 -1.64
CA PRO A 63 -12.53 10.56 -1.62
C PRO A 63 -13.70 9.95 -2.41
N TRP A 64 -13.48 8.85 -3.12
CA TRP A 64 -14.50 8.14 -3.90
C TRP A 64 -15.07 6.92 -3.18
N PHE A 65 -14.73 6.73 -1.90
CA PHE A 65 -15.37 5.80 -0.98
C PHE A 65 -15.63 6.52 0.35
N ASP A 66 -16.69 6.15 1.05
CA ASP A 66 -16.95 6.60 2.41
C ASP A 66 -16.00 5.89 3.39
N LEU A 67 -15.07 6.65 3.95
CA LEU A 67 -14.07 6.13 4.88
C LEU A 67 -14.67 5.69 6.23
N ASP A 68 -15.73 6.35 6.68
CA ASP A 68 -16.40 6.02 7.94
C ASP A 68 -17.19 4.71 7.79
N GLU A 69 -17.82 4.49 6.64
CA GLU A 69 -18.46 3.22 6.30
C GLU A 69 -17.42 2.09 6.19
N GLN A 70 -16.32 2.33 5.47
CA GLN A 70 -15.20 1.39 5.36
C GLN A 70 -14.67 0.98 6.73
N MET A 71 -14.38 1.95 7.61
CA MET A 71 -13.86 1.66 8.94
C MET A 71 -14.87 0.98 9.84
N THR A 72 -16.14 1.36 9.76
CA THR A 72 -17.21 0.69 10.50
C THR A 72 -17.33 -0.77 10.08
N ALA A 73 -17.36 -1.05 8.78
CA ALA A 73 -17.49 -2.41 8.25
C ALA A 73 -16.27 -3.28 8.61
N ALA A 74 -15.06 -2.77 8.39
CA ALA A 74 -13.81 -3.47 8.70
C ALA A 74 -13.66 -3.75 10.20
N SER A 75 -13.99 -2.78 11.06
CA SER A 75 -13.82 -2.91 12.52
C SER A 75 -14.72 -3.97 13.13
N ARG A 76 -15.91 -4.21 12.55
CA ARG A 76 -16.86 -5.23 13.01
C ARG A 76 -16.35 -6.66 12.82
N VAL A 77 -15.44 -6.89 11.87
CA VAL A 77 -15.00 -8.23 11.50
C VAL A 77 -13.60 -8.58 12.02
N VAL A 78 -12.88 -7.61 12.58
CA VAL A 78 -11.53 -7.79 13.14
C VAL A 78 -11.46 -7.47 14.63
N PRO A 79 -10.63 -8.20 15.41
CA PRO A 79 -10.44 -7.94 16.84
C PRO A 79 -9.68 -6.63 17.10
N ASP A 80 -9.65 -6.18 18.35
CA ASP A 80 -9.05 -4.88 18.74
C ASP A 80 -7.54 -4.78 18.49
N TRP A 81 -6.83 -5.91 18.49
CA TRP A 81 -5.40 -5.96 18.20
C TRP A 81 -5.08 -5.80 16.71
N PHE A 82 -6.07 -5.96 15.82
CA PHE A 82 -5.86 -5.89 14.38
C PHE A 82 -5.75 -4.43 13.95
N LYS A 83 -4.69 -4.09 13.20
CA LYS A 83 -4.38 -2.71 12.81
C LYS A 83 -4.69 -2.44 11.34
N ILE A 84 -5.12 -1.22 11.06
CA ILE A 84 -5.48 -0.73 9.74
C ILE A 84 -4.63 0.51 9.45
N ASP A 85 -3.90 0.45 8.35
CA ASP A 85 -3.10 1.55 7.82
C ASP A 85 -3.78 2.12 6.57
N MET A 86 -3.81 3.44 6.44
CA MET A 86 -4.45 4.13 5.31
C MET A 86 -3.48 5.03 4.57
N ASP A 87 -3.29 4.74 3.28
CA ASP A 87 -2.52 5.58 2.38
C ASP A 87 -3.41 6.51 1.57
N PHE A 88 -3.27 7.81 1.79
CA PHE A 88 -4.06 8.85 1.13
C PHE A 88 -3.45 9.31 -0.18
N ASN A 89 -2.17 9.02 -0.43
CA ASN A 89 -1.41 9.55 -1.57
C ASN A 89 -1.73 11.02 -1.84
N ASP A 90 -1.57 11.89 -0.83
CA ASP A 90 -1.71 13.34 -0.88
C ASP A 90 -3.14 13.87 -1.17
N THR A 91 -4.16 13.00 -1.20
CA THR A 91 -5.52 13.42 -1.59
C THR A 91 -6.24 14.24 -0.54
N LEU A 92 -5.71 14.38 0.68
CA LEU A 92 -6.24 15.33 1.67
C LEU A 92 -5.75 16.77 1.42
N LEU A 93 -4.89 16.97 0.42
CA LEU A 93 -4.45 18.25 -0.16
C LEU A 93 -3.58 19.13 0.74
N ASN A 94 -4.02 19.45 1.96
CA ASN A 94 -3.30 20.28 2.92
C ASN A 94 -3.76 19.98 4.35
N ALA A 95 -3.02 20.49 5.34
CA ALA A 95 -3.31 20.19 6.75
C ALA A 95 -4.69 20.70 7.22
N GLU A 96 -5.18 21.82 6.70
CA GLU A 96 -6.48 22.37 7.10
C GLU A 96 -7.62 21.43 6.73
N GLN A 97 -7.58 20.87 5.51
CA GLN A 97 -8.56 19.92 5.02
C GLN A 97 -8.34 18.51 5.58
N ALA A 98 -7.09 18.11 5.83
CA ALA A 98 -6.75 16.78 6.33
C ALA A 98 -7.17 16.55 7.79
N LEU A 99 -6.88 17.50 8.68
CA LEU A 99 -7.00 17.31 10.13
C LEU A 99 -8.40 16.87 10.60
N PRO A 100 -9.53 17.42 10.10
CA PRO A 100 -10.85 16.95 10.49
C PRO A 100 -11.09 15.47 10.15
N ILE A 101 -10.59 15.01 9.00
CA ILE A 101 -10.73 13.62 8.55
C ILE A 101 -9.80 12.71 9.36
N LEU A 102 -8.52 13.08 9.50
CA LEU A 102 -7.53 12.27 10.21
C LEU A 102 -7.90 12.10 11.69
N ARG A 103 -8.37 13.16 12.37
CA ARG A 103 -8.81 13.07 13.76
C ARG A 103 -10.01 12.14 13.91
N ARG A 104 -11.02 12.29 13.05
CA ARG A 104 -12.21 11.43 13.06
C ARG A 104 -11.85 9.96 12.87
N LEU A 105 -11.01 9.65 11.88
CA LEU A 105 -10.56 8.27 11.65
C LEU A 105 -9.71 7.74 12.81
N GLY A 106 -8.88 8.60 13.41
CA GLY A 106 -8.04 8.27 14.57
C GLY A 106 -8.80 8.00 15.86
N GLU A 107 -10.10 8.34 15.95
CA GLU A 107 -10.96 7.92 17.06
C GLU A 107 -11.11 6.39 17.12
N ASN A 108 -10.89 5.70 16.00
CA ASN A 108 -10.90 4.25 15.96
C ASN A 108 -9.51 3.68 16.33
N PRO A 109 -9.38 2.94 17.44
CA PRO A 109 -8.08 2.45 17.92
C PRO A 109 -7.42 1.38 17.02
N ARG A 110 -8.13 0.91 15.99
CA ARG A 110 -7.56 0.02 14.96
C ARG A 110 -6.76 0.79 13.92
N VAL A 111 -7.00 2.09 13.72
CA VAL A 111 -6.21 2.91 12.80
C VAL A 111 -4.83 3.13 13.42
N ALA A 112 -3.78 2.65 12.74
CA ALA A 112 -2.43 2.70 13.28
C ALA A 112 -1.52 3.67 12.54
N ILE A 113 -1.63 3.75 11.20
CA ILE A 113 -0.75 4.60 10.40
C ILE A 113 -1.49 5.30 9.26
N PHE A 114 -1.25 6.60 9.12
CA PHE A 114 -1.60 7.38 7.94
C PHE A 114 -0.39 7.56 7.04
N GLU A 115 -0.43 7.01 5.83
CA GLU A 115 0.62 7.24 4.83
C GLU A 115 0.26 8.42 3.94
N THR A 116 1.24 9.33 3.79
CA THR A 116 1.22 10.40 2.80
C THR A 116 -0.14 11.14 2.77
N PRO A 117 -0.61 11.71 3.91
CA PRO A 117 -1.92 12.35 4.00
C PRO A 117 -2.07 13.51 3.01
N ILE A 118 -1.06 14.36 2.96
CA ILE A 118 -0.96 15.57 2.13
C ILE A 118 0.39 15.57 1.41
N PRO A 119 0.61 16.42 0.38
CA PRO A 119 1.88 16.50 -0.35
C PRO A 119 3.08 16.50 0.60
N GLN A 120 3.99 15.52 0.47
CA GLN A 120 5.15 15.39 1.37
C GLN A 120 6.06 16.64 1.35
N SER A 121 6.03 17.41 0.26
CA SER A 121 6.73 18.70 0.14
C SER A 121 6.16 19.81 1.03
N ASP A 122 4.93 19.69 1.52
CA ASP A 122 4.34 20.61 2.49
C ASP A 122 4.85 20.29 3.91
N ILE A 123 6.09 20.72 4.18
CA ILE A 123 6.79 20.47 5.45
C ILE A 123 5.95 20.94 6.65
N ARG A 124 5.44 22.18 6.59
CA ARG A 124 4.68 22.79 7.70
C ARG A 124 3.32 22.10 7.89
N GLY A 125 2.65 21.73 6.81
CA GLY A 125 1.40 21.00 6.87
C GLY A 125 1.58 19.63 7.54
N ASN A 126 2.63 18.90 7.16
CA ASN A 126 2.90 17.58 7.73
C ASN A 126 3.35 17.64 9.19
N GLN A 127 4.17 18.64 9.57
CA GLN A 127 4.48 18.94 10.99
C GLN A 127 3.20 19.15 11.81
N ARG A 128 2.28 19.98 11.29
CA ARG A 128 1.01 20.28 11.94
C ARG A 128 0.14 19.03 12.08
N ILE A 129 0.16 18.12 11.10
CA ILE A 129 -0.54 16.84 11.18
C ILE A 129 0.06 15.97 12.28
N CYS A 130 1.38 15.72 12.25
CA CYS A 130 2.04 14.86 13.24
C CYS A 130 1.82 15.36 14.69
N GLN A 131 1.80 16.68 14.90
CA GLN A 131 1.54 17.27 16.23
C GLN A 131 0.08 17.15 16.70
N ALA A 132 -0.85 16.83 15.81
CA ALA A 132 -2.29 16.95 16.04
C ALA A 132 -3.05 15.61 15.99
N THR A 133 -2.36 14.50 15.80
CA THR A 133 -2.90 13.12 15.81
C THR A 133 -1.99 12.22 16.64
N ASP A 134 -2.58 11.25 17.34
CA ASP A 134 -1.84 10.18 18.02
C ASP A 134 -1.59 8.96 17.11
N VAL A 135 -2.21 8.94 15.93
CA VAL A 135 -1.95 7.96 14.85
C VAL A 135 -0.66 8.35 14.13
N ALA A 136 0.24 7.38 13.95
CA ALA A 136 1.52 7.62 13.30
C ALA A 136 1.35 8.08 11.84
N VAL A 137 2.26 8.93 11.38
CA VAL A 137 2.33 9.42 10.00
C VAL A 137 3.55 8.82 9.30
N ALA A 138 3.33 8.15 8.18
CA ALA A 138 4.38 7.57 7.35
C ALA A 138 4.60 8.36 6.05
N MET A 139 5.86 8.46 5.63
CA MET A 139 6.24 9.08 4.35
C MET A 139 7.24 8.24 3.56
N HIS A 140 7.15 8.33 2.24
CA HIS A 140 8.16 7.77 1.35
C HIS A 140 9.54 8.38 1.60
N TYR A 141 10.53 7.52 1.88
CA TYR A 141 11.90 7.94 2.13
C TYR A 141 12.52 8.61 0.89
N GLY A 142 13.02 9.83 1.08
CA GLY A 142 13.86 10.53 0.11
C GLY A 142 13.25 11.80 -0.49
N ASP A 143 11.95 12.05 -0.29
CA ASP A 143 11.31 13.30 -0.67
C ASP A 143 10.21 13.70 0.33
N PRO A 144 10.42 14.65 1.26
CA PRO A 144 11.57 15.53 1.33
C PRO A 144 12.85 14.75 1.68
N SER A 145 14.00 15.39 1.47
CA SER A 145 15.28 14.74 1.78
C SER A 145 15.26 14.19 3.22
N PRO A 146 15.89 13.04 3.50
CA PRO A 146 15.84 12.43 4.83
C PRO A 146 16.32 13.36 5.93
N GLU A 147 17.31 14.21 5.63
CA GLU A 147 17.78 15.26 6.54
C GLU A 147 16.66 16.22 6.95
N VAL A 148 15.90 16.75 5.98
CA VAL A 148 14.77 17.63 6.24
C VAL A 148 13.68 16.87 6.99
N ALA A 149 13.34 15.67 6.54
CA ALA A 149 12.28 14.89 7.16
C ALA A 149 12.53 14.64 8.66
N ILE A 150 13.78 14.29 9.00
CA ILE A 150 14.21 14.03 10.37
C ILE A 150 14.30 15.32 11.19
N LYS A 151 15.00 16.34 10.70
CA LYS A 151 15.22 17.60 11.44
C LYS A 151 13.93 18.36 11.73
N GLU A 152 12.99 18.30 10.79
CA GLU A 152 11.73 19.01 10.87
C GLU A 152 10.61 18.12 11.43
N SER A 153 10.86 16.88 11.84
CA SER A 153 9.85 15.96 12.38
C SER A 153 8.58 15.89 11.51
N VAL A 154 8.75 15.71 10.20
CA VAL A 154 7.63 15.75 9.24
C VAL A 154 6.80 14.47 9.22
N CYS A 155 7.29 13.39 9.82
CA CYS A 155 6.66 12.08 9.89
C CYS A 155 7.21 11.30 11.09
N ASP A 156 6.45 10.30 11.54
CA ASP A 156 6.81 9.39 12.65
C ASP A 156 7.59 8.16 12.18
N GLY A 157 7.69 7.97 10.86
CA GLY A 157 8.47 6.89 10.27
C GLY A 157 8.39 6.87 8.75
N PHE A 158 9.11 5.93 8.16
CA PHE A 158 9.31 5.90 6.72
C PHE A 158 8.66 4.71 6.01
N VAL A 159 8.37 4.93 4.74
CA VAL A 159 8.18 3.88 3.74
C VAL A 159 9.50 3.71 3.01
N VAL A 160 10.15 2.56 3.21
CA VAL A 160 11.49 2.29 2.67
C VAL A 160 11.42 1.21 1.59
N GLY A 161 11.78 1.60 0.36
CA GLY A 161 11.78 0.70 -0.80
C GLY A 161 13.00 0.91 -1.71
N GLY A 162 13.19 0.00 -2.66
CA GLY A 162 14.23 0.11 -3.69
C GLY A 162 15.16 -1.11 -3.77
N GLY A 163 16.37 -0.89 -4.30
CA GLY A 163 17.41 -1.91 -4.38
C GLY A 163 18.12 -2.16 -3.04
N ALA A 164 18.83 -3.28 -2.92
CA ALA A 164 19.52 -3.70 -1.69
C ALA A 164 20.35 -2.58 -1.06
N SER A 165 21.21 -1.92 -1.84
CA SER A 165 22.05 -0.82 -1.35
C SER A 165 21.24 0.38 -0.86
N ARG A 166 20.13 0.72 -1.52
CA ARG A 166 19.25 1.81 -1.10
C ARG A 166 18.51 1.44 0.18
N LEU A 167 17.95 0.23 0.26
CA LEU A 167 17.27 -0.27 1.46
C LEU A 167 18.20 -0.24 2.68
N MET A 168 19.42 -0.78 2.55
CA MET A 168 20.38 -0.79 3.66
C MET A 168 20.75 0.63 4.08
N LYS A 169 21.04 1.53 3.12
CA LYS A 169 21.36 2.93 3.41
C LYS A 169 20.20 3.65 4.13
N SER A 170 19.00 3.56 3.56
CA SER A 170 17.80 4.20 4.10
C SER A 170 17.45 3.65 5.49
N GLY A 171 17.47 2.33 5.65
CA GLY A 171 17.17 1.67 6.92
C GLY A 171 18.16 2.01 8.03
N HIS A 172 19.47 2.07 7.74
CA HIS A 172 20.47 2.51 8.71
C HIS A 172 20.35 4.00 9.06
N THR A 173 19.96 4.83 8.10
CA THR A 173 19.71 6.25 8.36
C THR A 173 18.50 6.44 9.27
N ALA A 174 17.39 5.73 9.00
CA ALA A 174 16.21 5.75 9.86
C ALA A 174 16.54 5.24 11.28
N ALA A 175 17.29 4.15 11.40
CA ALA A 175 17.75 3.63 12.68
C ALA A 175 18.64 4.60 13.47
N SER A 176 19.47 5.39 12.78
CA SER A 176 20.31 6.41 13.42
C SER A 176 19.50 7.60 13.96
N ALA A 177 18.27 7.77 13.47
CA ALA A 177 17.32 8.78 13.92
C ALA A 177 16.23 8.21 14.85
N ASP A 178 16.32 6.93 15.24
CA ASP A 178 15.32 6.22 16.04
C ASP A 178 13.91 6.23 15.42
N LEU A 179 13.83 6.24 14.08
CA LEU A 179 12.57 6.26 13.35
C LEU A 179 12.24 4.87 12.78
N PRO A 180 11.06 4.31 13.09
CA PRO A 180 10.61 3.06 12.50
C PRO A 180 10.31 3.23 11.01
N PHE A 181 10.23 2.10 10.32
CA PHE A 181 9.76 2.06 8.95
C PHE A 181 9.16 0.71 8.60
N TRP A 182 8.36 0.67 7.53
CA TRP A 182 8.07 -0.58 6.85
C TRP A 182 8.82 -0.70 5.55
N LEU A 183 9.12 -1.94 5.18
CA LEU A 183 9.67 -2.27 3.87
C LEU A 183 8.55 -2.28 2.83
N GLN A 184 8.75 -1.59 1.71
CA GLN A 184 7.84 -1.64 0.57
C GLN A 184 8.54 -2.23 -0.65
N LEU A 185 8.38 -3.54 -0.82
CA LEU A 185 8.97 -4.34 -1.89
C LEU A 185 7.90 -5.14 -2.60
N VAL A 186 7.20 -4.48 -3.52
CA VAL A 186 6.01 -5.01 -4.20
C VAL A 186 6.39 -6.01 -5.29
N GLY A 187 5.81 -7.21 -5.26
CA GLY A 187 6.00 -8.23 -6.28
C GLY A 187 5.39 -9.58 -5.91
N THR A 188 5.91 -10.66 -6.50
CA THR A 188 5.44 -12.04 -6.24
C THR A 188 5.98 -12.56 -4.91
N GLY A 189 5.69 -13.83 -4.58
CA GLY A 189 6.31 -14.52 -3.44
C GLY A 189 7.84 -14.43 -3.42
N ILE A 190 8.50 -14.37 -4.58
CA ILE A 190 9.97 -14.17 -4.67
C ILE A 190 10.38 -12.83 -4.05
N THR A 191 9.65 -11.75 -4.36
CA THR A 191 9.92 -10.43 -3.79
C THR A 191 9.60 -10.38 -2.30
N ALA A 192 8.53 -11.06 -1.87
CA ALA A 192 8.19 -11.18 -0.47
C ALA A 192 9.27 -11.91 0.34
N ALA A 193 9.75 -13.07 -0.13
CA ALA A 193 10.84 -13.81 0.50
C ALA A 193 12.13 -12.98 0.54
N TRP A 194 12.43 -12.24 -0.53
CA TRP A 194 13.54 -11.29 -0.58
C TRP A 194 13.40 -10.19 0.49
N SER A 195 12.19 -9.67 0.70
CA SER A 195 11.90 -8.67 1.72
C SER A 195 12.16 -9.16 3.14
N LEU A 196 11.91 -10.44 3.44
CA LEU A 196 12.12 -11.02 4.78
C LEU A 196 13.59 -10.90 5.22
N HIS A 197 14.54 -11.07 4.30
CA HIS A 197 15.97 -10.92 4.60
C HIS A 197 16.34 -9.51 5.06
N PHE A 198 15.69 -8.46 4.52
CA PHE A 198 15.91 -7.08 4.97
C PHE A 198 15.27 -6.82 6.32
N GLY A 199 14.06 -7.35 6.55
CA GLY A 199 13.41 -7.23 7.86
C GLY A 199 14.21 -7.97 8.94
N GLY A 200 14.97 -9.00 8.58
CA GLY A 200 15.86 -9.71 9.50
C GLY A 200 17.10 -8.91 9.94
N VAL A 201 17.61 -7.98 9.12
CA VAL A 201 18.89 -7.29 9.39
C VAL A 201 18.75 -5.80 9.72
N LEU A 202 17.59 -5.20 9.44
CA LEU A 202 17.34 -3.80 9.72
C LEU A 202 16.56 -3.62 11.02
N SER A 203 17.22 -3.09 12.06
CA SER A 203 16.66 -3.01 13.41
C SER A 203 15.33 -2.25 13.51
N HIS A 204 15.12 -1.24 12.68
CA HIS A 204 13.94 -0.37 12.69
C HIS A 204 12.88 -0.75 11.63
N ALA A 205 13.04 -1.88 10.93
CA ALA A 205 12.01 -2.45 10.06
C ALA A 205 10.89 -3.11 10.89
N THR A 206 10.27 -2.35 11.78
CA THR A 206 9.34 -2.82 12.80
C THR A 206 7.88 -2.59 12.45
N TRP A 207 7.60 -1.75 11.45
CA TRP A 207 6.24 -1.61 10.91
C TRP A 207 5.93 -2.73 9.90
N PRO A 208 4.67 -3.20 9.84
CA PRO A 208 4.26 -4.27 8.92
C PRO A 208 4.63 -4.01 7.45
N ALA A 209 5.49 -4.86 6.89
CA ALA A 209 5.98 -4.71 5.52
C ALA A 209 4.87 -4.88 4.46
N VAL A 210 5.10 -4.28 3.29
CA VAL A 210 4.17 -4.25 2.15
C VAL A 210 4.86 -4.85 0.94
N ASN A 211 4.49 -6.09 0.60
CA ASN A 211 5.08 -6.81 -0.53
C ASN A 211 4.06 -7.21 -1.62
N CYS A 212 2.76 -7.17 -1.32
CA CYS A 212 1.66 -7.46 -2.23
C CYS A 212 1.67 -8.86 -2.88
N HIS A 213 2.45 -9.81 -2.36
CA HIS A 213 2.53 -11.16 -2.94
C HIS A 213 1.20 -11.91 -2.89
N GLN A 214 0.33 -11.57 -1.94
CA GLN A 214 -1.03 -12.10 -1.79
C GLN A 214 -1.99 -11.67 -2.91
N LEU A 215 -1.65 -10.66 -3.72
CA LEU A 215 -2.49 -10.25 -4.87
C LEU A 215 -2.41 -11.23 -6.04
N TYR A 216 -1.42 -12.13 -6.04
CA TYR A 216 -1.24 -13.11 -7.10
C TYR A 216 -2.08 -14.34 -6.77
N THR A 217 -2.88 -14.78 -7.75
CA THR A 217 -3.73 -15.99 -7.61
C THR A 217 -2.92 -17.28 -7.45
N HIS A 218 -1.63 -17.25 -7.80
CA HIS A 218 -0.72 -18.38 -7.69
C HIS A 218 0.64 -17.91 -7.14
N THR A 219 1.21 -18.68 -6.22
CA THR A 219 2.59 -18.46 -5.76
C THR A 219 3.58 -18.99 -6.80
N LEU A 220 4.71 -18.28 -6.97
CA LEU A 220 5.85 -18.77 -7.77
C LEU A 220 6.86 -19.55 -6.94
N LEU A 221 6.59 -19.72 -5.64
CA LEU A 221 7.41 -20.49 -4.72
C LEU A 221 6.80 -21.88 -4.53
N THR A 222 7.63 -22.90 -4.33
CA THR A 222 7.15 -24.28 -4.05
C THR A 222 6.40 -24.40 -2.73
N LYS A 223 6.58 -23.44 -1.82
CA LYS A 223 5.83 -23.30 -0.56
C LYS A 223 5.40 -21.84 -0.38
N PRO A 224 4.20 -21.58 0.16
CA PRO A 224 3.78 -20.23 0.48
C PRO A 224 4.59 -19.65 1.64
N ILE A 225 4.58 -18.33 1.78
CA ILE A 225 5.06 -17.65 2.98
C ILE A 225 3.92 -17.74 3.99
N GLU A 226 4.16 -18.40 5.11
CA GLU A 226 3.18 -18.55 6.18
C GLU A 226 3.32 -17.43 7.20
N LEU A 227 2.19 -16.91 7.66
CA LEU A 227 2.14 -15.92 8.72
C LEU A 227 1.56 -16.53 9.98
N ASN A 228 2.15 -16.18 11.11
CA ASN A 228 1.60 -16.45 12.42
C ASN A 228 1.67 -15.19 13.26
N GLN A 229 0.54 -14.75 13.79
CA GLN A 229 0.43 -13.54 14.60
C GLN A 229 1.01 -12.27 13.94
N GLY A 230 0.75 -12.09 12.63
CA GLY A 230 1.15 -10.92 11.86
C GLY A 230 2.62 -10.88 11.45
N VAL A 231 3.39 -11.92 11.73
CA VAL A 231 4.81 -12.01 11.37
C VAL A 231 5.12 -13.25 10.54
N ALA A 232 6.15 -13.17 9.72
CA ALA A 232 6.72 -14.28 8.97
C ALA A 232 8.18 -14.52 9.40
N GLU A 233 8.62 -15.78 9.38
CA GLU A 233 10.00 -16.15 9.74
C GLU A 233 11.01 -15.63 8.72
N VAL A 234 12.16 -15.13 9.20
CA VAL A 234 13.29 -14.81 8.33
C VAL A 234 13.93 -16.11 7.86
N PRO A 235 14.12 -16.33 6.54
CA PRO A 235 14.65 -17.61 6.05
C PRO A 235 16.10 -17.83 6.47
N THR A 236 16.39 -19.00 7.02
CA THR A 236 17.73 -19.38 7.52
C THR A 236 18.48 -20.35 6.60
N THR A 237 17.79 -20.94 5.62
CA THR A 237 18.38 -21.86 4.65
C THR A 237 19.13 -21.12 3.52
N PRO A 238 20.06 -21.78 2.81
CA PRO A 238 20.86 -21.14 1.77
C PRO A 238 20.06 -20.38 0.71
N GLY A 239 20.57 -19.25 0.26
CA GLY A 239 19.94 -18.43 -0.77
C GLY A 239 18.74 -17.61 -0.26
N LEU A 240 17.75 -17.46 -1.14
CA LEU A 240 16.46 -16.83 -0.86
C LEU A 240 15.71 -17.51 0.30
N GLY A 241 16.03 -18.78 0.54
CA GLY A 241 15.38 -19.63 1.52
C GLY A 241 14.02 -20.17 1.09
N TYR A 242 13.70 -20.01 -0.19
CA TYR A 242 12.57 -20.66 -0.85
C TYR A 242 13.01 -21.18 -2.22
N GLU A 243 12.42 -22.29 -2.64
CA GLU A 243 12.61 -22.84 -3.98
C GLU A 243 11.55 -22.26 -4.94
N ILE A 244 11.94 -22.02 -6.18
CA ILE A 244 11.05 -21.54 -7.24
C ILE A 244 10.29 -22.72 -7.83
N ASP A 245 8.97 -22.57 -7.98
CA ASP A 245 8.14 -23.52 -8.73
C ASP A 245 8.26 -23.22 -10.23
N TRP A 246 9.20 -23.91 -10.89
CA TRP A 246 9.46 -23.72 -12.31
C TRP A 246 8.32 -24.18 -13.21
N ASP A 247 7.44 -25.07 -12.74
CA ASP A 247 6.30 -25.52 -13.53
C ASP A 247 5.21 -24.46 -13.54
N VAL A 248 4.97 -23.80 -12.40
CA VAL A 248 4.10 -22.61 -12.33
C VAL A 248 4.68 -21.47 -13.18
N VAL A 249 5.99 -21.20 -13.08
CA VAL A 249 6.66 -20.18 -13.92
C VAL A 249 6.45 -20.45 -15.41
N LYS A 250 6.73 -21.67 -15.88
CA LYS A 250 6.53 -22.04 -17.29
C LYS A 250 5.06 -21.90 -17.70
N ARG A 251 4.12 -22.36 -16.87
CA ARG A 251 2.68 -22.31 -17.14
C ARG A 251 2.15 -20.88 -17.32
N PHE A 252 2.64 -19.93 -16.51
CA PHE A 252 2.18 -18.53 -16.55
C PHE A 252 3.11 -17.60 -17.33
N THR A 253 4.14 -18.13 -18.00
CA THR A 253 4.99 -17.34 -18.88
C THR A 253 4.17 -16.85 -20.06
N VAL A 254 4.19 -15.53 -20.28
CA VAL A 254 3.52 -14.88 -21.41
C VAL A 254 4.52 -13.99 -22.16
N PRO A 255 4.32 -13.72 -23.46
CA PRO A 255 5.09 -12.71 -24.17
C PRO A 255 4.98 -11.36 -23.47
N LYS A 256 6.12 -10.69 -23.25
CA LYS A 256 6.12 -9.33 -22.70
C LYS A 256 5.37 -8.40 -23.66
N PRO A 257 4.29 -7.72 -23.23
CA PRO A 257 3.57 -6.84 -24.13
C PRO A 257 4.43 -5.62 -24.50
N ALA A 258 4.32 -5.16 -25.75
CA ALA A 258 5.08 -4.02 -26.26
C ALA A 258 4.76 -2.70 -25.52
N ARG A 259 3.58 -2.62 -24.92
CA ARG A 259 3.14 -1.52 -24.06
C ARG A 259 2.22 -2.06 -22.96
N ARG A 260 2.05 -1.28 -21.91
CA ARG A 260 1.10 -1.60 -20.84
C ARG A 260 -0.32 -1.79 -21.41
N PRO A 261 -1.04 -2.87 -21.06
CA PRO A 261 -2.45 -3.01 -21.41
C PRO A 261 -3.31 -1.90 -20.79
N ASP A 262 -4.23 -1.34 -21.59
CA ASP A 262 -5.18 -0.29 -21.17
C ASP A 262 -6.61 -0.68 -21.54
N PRO A 263 -7.19 -1.72 -20.91
CA PRO A 263 -8.55 -2.14 -21.20
C PRO A 263 -9.56 -1.03 -20.86
N PRO A 264 -10.65 -0.88 -21.62
CA PRO A 264 -11.69 0.09 -21.32
C PRO A 264 -12.30 -0.13 -19.92
N ARG A 265 -12.25 0.90 -19.08
CA ARG A 265 -12.80 0.94 -17.73
C ARG A 265 -13.51 2.28 -17.56
N LEU A 266 -14.81 2.22 -17.36
CA LEU A 266 -15.64 3.34 -16.97
C LEU A 266 -16.00 3.16 -15.49
N ILE A 267 -15.76 4.17 -14.68
CA ILE A 267 -15.97 4.17 -13.24
C ILE A 267 -17.07 5.18 -12.94
N GLU A 268 -18.03 4.77 -12.12
CA GLU A 268 -19.09 5.63 -11.59
C GLU A 268 -18.85 5.80 -10.09
N THR A 269 -18.85 7.04 -9.63
CA THR A 269 -18.92 7.40 -8.21
C THR A 269 -20.25 8.09 -7.94
N THR A 270 -20.95 7.70 -6.89
CA THR A 270 -22.24 8.27 -6.47
C THR A 270 -22.16 8.83 -5.06
N TRP A 271 -23.02 9.80 -4.73
CA TRP A 271 -23.15 10.37 -3.39
C TRP A 271 -24.59 10.30 -2.87
N THR A 272 -24.77 10.58 -1.57
CA THR A 272 -26.07 10.57 -0.88
C THR A 272 -27.10 11.56 -1.42
N ASP A 273 -26.64 12.65 -2.06
CA ASP A 273 -27.50 13.64 -2.70
C ASP A 273 -27.98 13.23 -4.11
N GLY A 274 -27.60 12.03 -4.57
CA GLY A 274 -27.97 11.51 -5.90
C GLY A 274 -26.98 11.86 -7.02
N SER A 275 -26.06 12.80 -6.79
CA SER A 275 -25.06 13.22 -7.77
C SER A 275 -24.19 12.05 -8.21
N LYS A 276 -23.74 12.10 -9.47
CA LYS A 276 -22.88 11.07 -10.07
C LYS A 276 -21.69 11.68 -10.77
N MET A 277 -20.57 10.98 -10.72
CA MET A 277 -19.38 11.31 -11.48
C MET A 277 -18.90 10.10 -12.25
N TYR A 278 -18.59 10.30 -13.53
CA TYR A 278 -17.96 9.28 -14.36
C TYR A 278 -16.52 9.65 -14.70
N LEU A 279 -15.62 8.69 -14.52
CA LEU A 279 -14.22 8.77 -14.93
C LEU A 279 -13.83 7.53 -15.70
N ALA A 280 -12.96 7.67 -16.70
CA ALA A 280 -12.46 6.55 -17.45
C ALA A 280 -10.93 6.52 -17.49
N ASN A 281 -10.39 5.32 -17.66
CA ASN A 281 -8.96 5.14 -17.89
C ASN A 281 -8.53 5.94 -19.13
N ASN A 282 -7.49 6.76 -19.00
CA ASN A 282 -7.02 7.67 -20.05
C ASN A 282 -5.67 7.25 -20.66
N GLY A 283 -5.25 5.99 -20.47
CA GLY A 283 -3.94 5.48 -20.87
C GLY A 283 -2.80 5.81 -19.90
N ARG A 284 -3.07 6.53 -18.79
CA ARG A 284 -2.11 6.82 -17.73
C ARG A 284 -2.46 6.08 -16.44
N VAL A 285 -1.48 5.96 -15.55
CA VAL A 285 -1.72 5.59 -14.15
C VAL A 285 -2.39 6.72 -13.40
N ASN A 286 -3.03 6.40 -12.27
CA ASN A 286 -3.46 7.39 -11.28
C ASN A 286 -4.52 8.38 -11.77
N PHE A 287 -5.27 8.10 -12.84
CA PHE A 287 -6.27 9.04 -13.37
C PHE A 287 -7.36 9.46 -12.36
N MET A 288 -7.81 8.57 -11.46
CA MET A 288 -8.71 8.90 -10.35
C MET A 288 -8.00 9.74 -9.27
N LEU A 289 -6.77 9.35 -8.93
CA LEU A 289 -5.94 10.02 -7.93
C LEU A 289 -5.63 11.47 -8.36
N ASP A 290 -5.27 11.67 -9.62
CA ASP A 290 -5.03 12.99 -10.20
C ASP A 290 -6.31 13.84 -10.18
N ALA A 291 -7.48 13.24 -10.49
CA ALA A 291 -8.74 13.96 -10.40
C ALA A 291 -9.02 14.48 -8.98
N ALA A 292 -8.75 13.65 -7.96
CA ALA A 292 -8.87 14.06 -6.56
C ALA A 292 -7.86 15.15 -6.18
N ARG A 293 -6.56 14.96 -6.49
CA ARG A 293 -5.48 15.92 -6.18
C ARG A 293 -5.68 17.29 -6.83
N PHE A 294 -6.30 17.33 -8.00
CA PHE A 294 -6.57 18.57 -8.73
C PHE A 294 -7.99 19.13 -8.49
N GLY A 295 -8.69 18.68 -7.45
CA GLY A 295 -10.00 19.22 -7.07
C GLY A 295 -11.10 19.01 -8.11
N LYS A 296 -10.98 17.97 -8.95
CA LYS A 296 -11.97 17.61 -9.99
C LYS A 296 -12.97 16.56 -9.52
N MET A 297 -13.08 16.39 -8.21
CA MET A 297 -13.95 15.44 -7.52
C MET A 297 -14.41 16.07 -6.20
N PRO A 298 -15.65 15.80 -5.75
CA PRO A 298 -16.08 16.15 -4.40
C PRO A 298 -15.09 15.67 -3.33
N PHE A 299 -14.76 16.55 -2.39
CA PHE A 299 -13.75 16.29 -1.37
C PHE A 299 -14.34 15.47 -0.21
N TYR A 300 -14.06 14.17 -0.17
CA TYR A 300 -14.40 13.26 0.95
C TYR A 300 -15.85 13.40 1.45
N GLN A 301 -16.80 13.50 0.52
CA GLN A 301 -18.22 13.66 0.84
C GLN A 301 -18.81 12.33 1.36
N PRO A 302 -19.63 12.34 2.42
CA PRO A 302 -20.27 11.14 2.96
C PRO A 302 -21.13 10.39 1.95
N GLY A 303 -21.13 9.06 2.08
CA GLY A 303 -21.76 8.07 1.22
C GLY A 303 -21.25 8.07 -0.22
N ALA A 304 -20.00 8.49 -0.43
CA ALA A 304 -19.31 8.22 -1.68
C ALA A 304 -19.20 6.69 -1.88
N ASP A 305 -19.69 6.19 -3.00
CA ASP A 305 -19.53 4.79 -3.40
C ASP A 305 -19.09 4.72 -4.86
N THR A 306 -18.15 3.82 -5.16
CA THR A 306 -17.55 3.70 -6.48
C THR A 306 -17.63 2.30 -7.02
N ARG A 307 -18.04 2.17 -8.28
CA ARG A 307 -18.11 0.90 -8.99
C ARG A 307 -17.64 1.00 -10.43
N LEU A 308 -17.25 -0.15 -10.98
CA LEU A 308 -17.04 -0.29 -12.42
C LEU A 308 -18.39 -0.33 -13.14
N VAL A 309 -18.56 0.49 -14.17
CA VAL A 309 -19.73 0.43 -15.06
C VAL A 309 -19.50 -0.68 -16.09
N PRO A 310 -20.31 -1.75 -16.10
CA PRO A 310 -20.16 -2.83 -17.05
C PRO A 310 -20.25 -2.32 -18.49
N ASN A 311 -19.32 -2.75 -19.34
CA ASN A 311 -19.36 -2.42 -20.77
C ASN A 311 -20.40 -3.30 -21.47
N ASP A 312 -21.59 -2.74 -21.69
CA ASP A 312 -22.72 -3.39 -22.36
C ASP A 312 -22.69 -3.25 -23.89
N ASN A 313 -21.61 -2.68 -24.45
CA ASN A 313 -21.48 -2.35 -25.87
C ASN A 313 -22.57 -1.41 -26.42
N SER A 314 -23.25 -0.64 -25.57
CA SER A 314 -24.23 0.36 -26.01
C SER A 314 -23.57 1.62 -26.59
N ALA A 315 -24.33 2.38 -27.39
CA ALA A 315 -23.89 3.70 -27.86
C ALA A 315 -23.70 4.68 -26.68
N ARG A 316 -24.60 4.60 -25.68
CA ARG A 316 -24.53 5.40 -24.46
C ARG A 316 -23.24 5.14 -23.68
N TRP A 317 -22.88 3.87 -23.46
CA TRP A 317 -21.65 3.54 -22.74
C TRP A 317 -20.42 4.04 -23.50
N ARG A 318 -20.35 3.82 -24.83
CA ARG A 318 -19.23 4.30 -25.65
C ARG A 318 -19.09 5.82 -25.59
N ASP A 319 -20.18 6.55 -25.71
CA ASP A 319 -20.16 8.02 -25.68
C ASP A 319 -19.69 8.53 -24.31
N LEU A 320 -20.32 8.04 -23.24
CA LEU A 320 -19.93 8.40 -21.87
C LEU A 320 -18.48 8.05 -21.56
N TYR A 321 -18.01 6.88 -22.01
CA TYR A 321 -16.62 6.47 -21.89
C TYR A 321 -15.68 7.45 -22.61
N GLN A 322 -15.98 7.87 -23.84
CA GLN A 322 -15.14 8.83 -24.57
C GLN A 322 -15.11 10.21 -23.91
N GLN A 323 -16.22 10.66 -23.34
CA GLN A 323 -16.28 11.89 -22.55
C GLN A 323 -15.44 11.77 -21.27
N ALA A 324 -15.68 10.71 -20.49
CA ALA A 324 -15.02 10.43 -19.21
C ALA A 324 -13.50 10.18 -19.34
N ARG A 325 -13.02 9.83 -20.54
CA ARG A 325 -11.58 9.72 -20.84
C ARG A 325 -10.87 11.07 -20.89
N ARG A 326 -11.60 12.15 -21.20
CA ARG A 326 -11.05 13.51 -21.32
C ARG A 326 -11.03 14.23 -19.97
N GLY A 327 -11.92 13.84 -19.06
CA GLY A 327 -12.01 14.35 -17.70
C GLY A 327 -13.27 13.85 -17.01
N PRO A 328 -13.46 14.16 -15.72
CA PRO A 328 -14.66 13.77 -14.98
C PRO A 328 -15.93 14.35 -15.63
N VAL A 329 -16.96 13.52 -15.75
CA VAL A 329 -18.30 13.93 -16.18
C VAL A 329 -19.19 13.93 -14.94
N LEU A 330 -19.55 15.11 -14.46
CA LEU A 330 -20.47 15.29 -13.32
C LEU A 330 -21.90 15.42 -13.82
N LEU A 331 -22.78 14.59 -13.28
CA LEU A 331 -24.22 14.70 -13.43
C LEU A 331 -24.80 15.09 -12.07
N LEU A 332 -25.37 16.28 -12.00
CA LEU A 332 -26.14 16.76 -10.86
C LEU A 332 -27.59 16.31 -11.06
N ASP A 333 -28.22 15.81 -10.01
CA ASP A 333 -29.64 15.41 -10.02
C ASP A 333 -30.59 16.61 -10.21
#